data_AF-A0AAU5S0M8-F1
#
_entry.id   AF-A0AAU5S0M8-F1
#
_cell.length_a   1.000
_cell.length_b   1.000
_cell.length_c   1.000
_cell.angle_alpha   90.00
_cell.angle_beta   90.00
_cell.angle_gamma   90.00
#
_symmetry.space_group_name_H-M   'P 1'
#
loop_
_entity.id
_entity.type
_entity.pdbx_description
1 polymer ?
#
loop_
_entity_poly.entity_id
_entity_poly.type
_entity_poly.pdbx_seq_one_letter_code
_entity_poly.pdbx_strand_id
1 'polypeptide(L)'
;MAGTEGGVAAGPRGWGRRDLVLRPFPAVAADTPAAQRRALADLRAWAEQGAEDAIDWYLRDKRSKRTASRLLQGLAIVFAVAGTAIPLGAAATGSPGQGWGYVLLAAAAGCKGFDHFFGLSASWMRDITVAHALRFELGEVRLEWAADVLRAGPTAPASPDTPVEPAEVERQLALIVRLTAAVRGQVEHETSTWQAEFSAATRQLHEQGGLPGQDRAPGA
;
A
#
# COMPACT_ATOMS: atom_id res chain seq x y z
N MET A 1 -31.69 -45.59 -15.51
CA MET A 1 -32.49 -44.51 -16.12
C MET A 1 -32.25 -43.25 -15.30
N ALA A 2 -31.74 -42.21 -15.96
CA ALA A 2 -31.78 -40.76 -15.63
C ALA A 2 -31.34 -40.32 -14.21
N GLY A 3 -30.46 -39.34 -14.03
CA GLY A 3 -29.84 -38.43 -14.96
C GLY A 3 -28.78 -37.62 -14.22
N THR A 4 -27.59 -37.58 -14.80
CA THR A 4 -26.56 -36.57 -14.58
C THR A 4 -27.07 -35.23 -15.09
N GLU A 5 -27.07 -34.19 -14.26
CA GLU A 5 -26.85 -32.79 -14.66
C GLU A 5 -26.87 -31.86 -13.44
N GLY A 6 -25.91 -30.93 -13.39
CA GLY A 6 -25.79 -29.94 -12.33
C GLY A 6 -24.44 -29.25 -12.41
N GLY A 7 -24.23 -28.55 -13.52
CA GLY A 7 -22.94 -28.00 -13.94
C GLY A 7 -22.24 -27.16 -12.88
N VAL A 8 -20.92 -27.33 -12.84
CA VAL A 8 -19.98 -26.44 -12.19
C VAL A 8 -20.16 -25.06 -12.82
N ALA A 9 -20.89 -24.18 -12.13
CA ALA A 9 -20.98 -22.78 -12.48
C ALA A 9 -19.58 -22.18 -12.28
N ALA A 10 -18.82 -22.12 -13.38
CA ALA A 10 -17.61 -21.32 -13.48
C ALA A 10 -18.03 -19.86 -13.29
N GLY A 11 -17.94 -19.38 -12.05
CA GLY A 11 -18.18 -17.99 -11.70
C GLY A 11 -17.28 -17.07 -12.54
N PRO A 12 -17.75 -15.85 -12.86
CA PRO A 12 -17.04 -14.95 -13.76
C PRO A 12 -15.65 -14.65 -13.20
N ARG A 13 -14.62 -15.03 -13.96
CA ARG A 13 -13.25 -14.57 -13.77
C ARG A 13 -13.22 -13.09 -14.12
N GLY A 14 -13.45 -12.25 -13.12
CA GLY A 14 -13.64 -10.82 -13.29
C GLY A 14 -12.88 -10.00 -12.26
N TRP A 15 -11.70 -9.51 -12.68
CA TRP A 15 -11.03 -8.30 -12.22
C TRP A 15 -10.22 -8.42 -10.92
N GLY A 16 -8.95 -8.76 -11.09
CA GLY A 16 -7.92 -8.66 -10.06
C GLY A 16 -7.66 -7.22 -9.63
N ARG A 17 -8.40 -6.77 -8.62
CA ARG A 17 -7.94 -5.81 -7.61
C ARG A 17 -7.86 -6.59 -6.31
N ARG A 18 -6.66 -7.04 -5.96
CA ARG A 18 -6.42 -7.62 -4.63
C ARG A 18 -6.36 -6.46 -3.65
N ASP A 19 -7.52 -5.96 -3.23
CA ASP A 19 -7.61 -5.20 -2.00
C ASP A 19 -7.08 -6.09 -0.84
N LEU A 20 -6.70 -5.50 0.29
CA LEU A 20 -6.29 -6.27 1.48
C LEU A 20 -7.50 -7.09 1.98
N VAL A 21 -7.75 -8.23 1.36
CA VAL A 21 -8.86 -9.12 1.73
C VAL A 21 -8.48 -9.79 3.04
N LEU A 22 -9.36 -9.69 4.03
CA LEU A 22 -9.26 -10.45 5.26
C LEU A 22 -9.29 -11.94 4.91
N ARG A 23 -8.13 -12.59 5.00
CA ARG A 23 -8.00 -14.03 4.73
C ARG A 23 -8.75 -14.79 5.83
N PRO A 24 -9.49 -15.85 5.48
CA PRO A 24 -10.20 -16.64 6.47
C PRO A 24 -9.19 -17.18 7.50
N PHE A 25 -9.52 -17.02 8.77
CA PHE A 25 -8.70 -17.54 9.87
C PHE A 25 -8.66 -19.08 9.79
N PRO A 26 -7.47 -19.70 9.91
CA PRO A 26 -7.36 -21.15 9.80
C PRO A 26 -8.08 -21.84 10.96
N ALA A 27 -8.66 -23.02 10.69
CA ALA A 27 -9.25 -23.84 11.74
C ALA A 27 -8.15 -24.32 12.70
N VAL A 28 -8.39 -24.19 14.01
CA VAL A 28 -7.43 -24.62 15.04
C VAL A 28 -7.92 -25.91 15.68
N ALA A 29 -7.10 -26.95 15.56
CA ALA A 29 -7.30 -28.24 16.24
C ALA A 29 -6.10 -28.51 17.16
N ALA A 30 -6.38 -28.97 18.38
CA ALA A 30 -5.37 -29.29 19.39
C ALA A 30 -5.72 -30.57 20.19
N ASP A 31 -6.57 -31.41 19.59
CA ASP A 31 -7.00 -32.70 20.14
C ASP A 31 -5.88 -33.73 20.17
N THR A 32 -4.92 -33.64 19.24
CA THR A 32 -3.71 -34.45 19.21
C THR A 32 -2.46 -33.58 19.11
N PRO A 33 -1.29 -34.05 19.59
CA PRO A 33 -0.02 -33.33 19.42
C PRO A 33 0.33 -33.04 17.96
N ALA A 34 -0.01 -33.97 17.05
CA ALA A 34 0.14 -33.78 15.61
C ALA A 34 -0.78 -32.66 15.08
N ALA A 35 -2.05 -32.65 15.49
CA ALA A 35 -3.00 -31.61 15.09
C ALA A 35 -2.58 -30.23 15.62
N GLN A 36 -2.11 -30.15 16.87
CA GLN A 36 -1.62 -28.91 17.47
C GLN A 36 -0.43 -28.32 16.68
N ARG A 37 0.57 -29.15 16.34
CA ARG A 37 1.70 -28.71 15.49
C ARG A 37 1.24 -28.21 14.13
N ARG A 38 0.30 -28.93 13.51
CA ARG A 38 -0.26 -28.53 12.22
C ARG A 38 -0.99 -27.20 12.32
N ALA A 39 -1.81 -27.00 13.35
CA ALA A 39 -2.50 -25.74 13.58
C ALA A 39 -1.53 -24.57 13.77
N LEU A 40 -0.42 -24.77 14.49
CA LEU A 40 0.64 -23.75 14.63
C LEU A 40 1.32 -23.44 13.29
N ALA A 41 1.63 -24.45 12.48
CA ALA A 41 2.19 -24.26 11.15
C ALA A 41 1.22 -23.52 10.21
N ASP A 42 -0.07 -23.88 10.25
CA ASP A 42 -1.12 -23.24 9.45
C ASP A 42 -1.33 -21.78 9.89
N LEU A 43 -1.31 -21.49 11.19
CA LEU A 43 -1.37 -20.12 11.73
C LEU A 43 -0.17 -19.28 11.32
N ARG A 44 1.04 -19.85 11.39
CA ARG A 44 2.25 -19.20 10.90
C ARG A 44 2.14 -18.89 9.41
N ALA A 45 1.77 -19.87 8.59
CA ALA A 45 1.63 -19.69 7.15
C ALA A 45 0.58 -18.63 6.80
N TRP A 46 -0.54 -18.61 7.53
CA TRP A 46 -1.57 -17.59 7.39
C TRP A 46 -1.02 -16.19 7.71
N ALA A 47 -0.28 -16.03 8.80
CA ALA A 47 0.31 -14.76 9.21
C ALA A 47 1.40 -14.27 8.23
N GLU A 48 2.31 -15.16 7.81
CA GLU A 48 3.34 -14.85 6.83
C GLU A 48 2.74 -14.41 5.48
N GLN A 49 1.73 -15.15 4.99
CA GLN A 49 1.04 -14.79 3.75
C GLN A 49 0.28 -13.46 3.88
N GLY A 50 -0.31 -13.18 5.04
CA GLY A 50 -0.94 -11.87 5.30
C GLY A 50 0.06 -10.72 5.24
N ALA A 51 1.26 -10.90 5.79
CA ALA A 51 2.33 -9.91 5.70
C ALA A 51 2.84 -9.76 4.25
N GLU A 52 3.04 -10.87 3.53
CA GLU A 52 3.47 -10.84 2.12
C GLU A 52 2.45 -10.17 1.21
N ASP A 53 1.16 -10.47 1.37
CA ASP A 53 0.08 -9.83 0.63
C ASP A 53 0.04 -8.31 0.91
N ALA A 54 0.28 -7.89 2.15
CA ALA A 54 0.37 -6.48 2.51
C ALA A 54 1.58 -5.79 1.86
N ILE A 55 2.76 -6.39 1.96
CA ILE A 55 3.98 -5.89 1.30
C ILE A 55 3.75 -5.76 -0.21
N ASP A 56 3.17 -6.77 -0.83
CA ASP A 56 2.88 -6.78 -2.24
C ASP A 56 1.85 -5.71 -2.63
N TRP A 57 0.82 -5.50 -1.81
CA TRP A 57 -0.18 -4.45 -2.03
C TRP A 57 0.49 -3.06 -2.05
N TYR A 58 1.32 -2.77 -1.04
CA TYR A 58 2.10 -1.52 -0.95
C TYR A 58 3.03 -1.29 -2.14
N LEU A 59 3.58 -2.37 -2.72
CA LEU A 59 4.48 -2.28 -3.86
C LEU A 59 3.75 -2.27 -5.22
N ARG A 60 2.59 -2.93 -5.34
CA ARG A 60 1.79 -3.01 -6.57
C ARG A 60 1.02 -1.72 -6.86
N ASP A 61 0.38 -1.13 -5.86
CA ASP A 61 -0.35 0.15 -5.99
C ASP A 61 0.55 1.28 -6.54
N LYS A 62 1.88 1.15 -6.37
CA LYS A 62 2.86 2.15 -6.77
C LYS A 62 3.36 2.10 -8.21
N ARG A 63 3.31 0.95 -8.91
CA ARG A 63 3.85 0.87 -10.28
C ARG A 63 3.03 1.70 -11.27
N SER A 64 1.71 1.76 -11.07
CA SER A 64 0.81 2.60 -11.87
C SER A 64 1.04 4.10 -11.58
N LYS A 65 1.17 4.48 -10.30
CA LYS A 65 1.43 5.86 -9.87
C LYS A 65 2.80 6.38 -10.34
N ARG A 66 3.85 5.53 -10.33
CA ARG A 66 5.20 5.85 -10.84
C ARG A 66 5.19 6.16 -12.34
N THR A 67 4.48 5.36 -13.12
CA THR A 67 4.39 5.56 -14.58
C THR A 67 3.60 6.83 -14.88
N ALA A 68 2.53 7.10 -14.14
CA ALA A 68 1.76 8.34 -14.28
C ALA A 68 2.60 9.60 -13.99
N SER A 69 3.32 9.66 -12.85
CA SER A 69 4.17 10.81 -12.50
C SER A 69 5.31 11.02 -13.51
N ARG A 70 5.97 9.94 -13.95
CA ARG A 70 7.05 10.04 -14.95
C ARG A 70 6.58 10.44 -16.34
N LEU A 71 5.41 9.97 -16.75
CA LEU A 71 4.78 10.42 -18.00
C LEU A 71 4.43 11.89 -17.92
N LEU A 72 3.87 12.36 -16.79
CA LEU A 72 3.57 13.77 -16.58
C LEU A 72 4.83 14.63 -16.57
N GLN A 73 5.90 14.17 -15.93
CA GLN A 73 7.15 14.91 -15.87
C GLN A 73 7.86 14.94 -17.24
N GLY A 74 7.77 13.86 -18.00
CA GLY A 74 8.20 13.83 -19.41
C GLY A 74 7.41 14.81 -20.26
N LEU A 75 6.07 14.82 -20.13
CA LEU A 75 5.18 15.79 -20.79
C LEU A 75 5.50 17.23 -20.39
N ALA A 76 5.79 17.49 -19.10
CA ALA A 76 6.17 18.81 -18.61
C ALA A 76 7.44 19.33 -19.32
N ILE A 77 8.46 18.47 -19.43
CA ILE A 77 9.73 18.82 -20.08
C ILE A 77 9.52 19.03 -21.58
N VAL A 78 8.75 18.15 -22.24
CA VAL A 78 8.43 18.30 -23.67
C VAL A 78 7.67 19.60 -23.92
N PHE A 79 6.69 19.95 -23.09
CA PHE A 79 5.98 21.23 -23.21
C PHE A 79 6.85 22.43 -22.87
N ALA A 80 7.74 22.33 -21.88
CA ALA A 80 8.68 23.41 -21.58
C ALA A 80 9.64 23.66 -22.76
N VAL A 81 10.19 22.60 -23.34
CA VAL A 81 11.11 22.67 -24.49
C VAL A 81 10.39 23.17 -25.73
N ALA A 82 9.20 22.64 -26.05
CA ALA A 82 8.40 23.13 -27.16
C ALA A 82 7.98 24.60 -26.95
N GLY A 83 7.62 24.98 -25.72
CA GLY A 83 7.17 26.33 -25.37
C GLY A 83 8.26 27.38 -25.41
N THR A 84 9.52 26.96 -25.31
CA THR A 84 10.70 27.84 -25.49
C THR A 84 11.20 27.83 -26.93
N ALA A 85 11.19 26.69 -27.61
CA ALA A 85 11.71 26.54 -28.98
C ALA A 85 10.79 27.18 -30.04
N ILE A 86 9.46 27.06 -29.91
CA ILE A 86 8.49 27.60 -30.87
C ILE A 86 8.54 29.13 -30.98
N PRO A 87 8.54 29.93 -29.90
CA PRO A 87 8.64 31.38 -30.01
C PRO A 87 10.00 31.84 -30.57
N LEU A 88 11.09 31.11 -30.32
CA LEU A 88 12.41 31.40 -30.90
C LEU A 88 12.43 31.15 -32.41
N GLY A 89 11.80 30.07 -32.89
CA GLY A 89 11.66 29.80 -34.33
C GLY A 89 10.70 30.76 -35.03
N ALA A 90 9.60 31.13 -34.39
CA ALA A 90 8.63 32.10 -34.93
C ALA A 90 9.22 33.51 -35.04
N ALA A 91 10.01 33.95 -34.04
CA ALA A 91 10.71 35.22 -34.07
C ALA A 91 11.81 35.29 -35.16
N ALA A 92 12.44 34.16 -35.48
CA ALA A 92 13.44 34.06 -36.54
C ALA A 92 12.84 34.00 -37.96
N THR A 93 11.56 33.64 -38.10
CA THR A 93 10.89 33.41 -39.40
C THR A 93 9.72 34.37 -39.68
N GLY A 94 9.32 35.20 -38.73
CA GLY A 94 8.22 36.18 -38.88
C GLY A 94 6.82 35.56 -38.87
N SER A 95 6.66 34.34 -38.35
CA SER A 95 5.41 33.56 -38.40
C SER A 95 4.48 33.82 -37.19
N PRO A 96 3.15 33.67 -37.31
CA PRO A 96 2.18 33.99 -36.23
C PRO A 96 2.23 33.07 -35.00
N GLY A 97 3.15 32.11 -34.93
CA GLY A 97 3.21 31.05 -33.91
C GLY A 97 3.58 31.49 -32.49
N GLN A 98 3.86 32.77 -32.26
CA GLN A 98 4.41 33.29 -31.00
C GLN A 98 3.48 33.10 -29.79
N GLY A 99 2.16 33.04 -29.99
CA GLY A 99 1.17 32.81 -28.92
C GLY A 99 1.22 31.41 -28.30
N TRP A 100 1.64 30.40 -29.07
CA TRP A 100 1.67 29.01 -28.59
C TRP A 100 2.80 28.73 -27.59
N GLY A 101 3.86 29.53 -27.59
CA GLY A 101 4.96 29.42 -26.63
C GLY A 101 4.51 29.62 -25.17
N TYR A 102 3.67 30.62 -24.94
CA TYR A 102 3.09 30.88 -23.60
C TYR A 102 2.12 29.79 -23.16
N VAL A 103 1.34 29.22 -24.08
CA VAL A 103 0.43 28.08 -23.81
C VAL A 103 1.22 26.86 -23.35
N LEU A 104 2.37 26.60 -23.98
CA LEU A 104 3.24 25.48 -23.65
C LEU A 104 4.03 25.69 -22.35
N LEU A 105 4.45 26.92 -22.05
CA LEU A 105 5.00 27.27 -20.74
C LEU A 105 3.96 27.14 -19.61
N ALA A 106 2.72 27.56 -19.86
CA ALA A 106 1.61 27.37 -18.92
C ALA A 106 1.30 25.87 -18.71
N ALA A 107 1.36 25.07 -19.77
CA ALA A 107 1.24 23.61 -19.67
C ALA A 107 2.38 22.99 -18.84
N ALA A 108 3.63 23.42 -19.04
CA ALA A 108 4.77 22.95 -18.25
C ALA A 108 4.66 23.33 -16.75
N ALA A 109 4.26 24.57 -16.46
CA ALA A 109 3.98 25.02 -15.10
C ALA A 109 2.81 24.24 -14.47
N GLY A 110 1.76 23.97 -15.26
CA GLY A 110 0.64 23.11 -14.86
C GLY A 110 1.08 21.68 -14.53
N CYS A 111 1.94 21.06 -15.34
CA CYS A 111 2.47 19.72 -15.06
C CYS A 111 3.37 19.70 -13.81
N LYS A 112 4.20 20.73 -13.58
CA LYS A 112 5.03 20.84 -12.37
C LYS A 112 4.18 21.08 -11.11
N GLY A 113 3.17 21.94 -11.23
CA GLY A 113 2.17 22.14 -10.19
C GLY A 113 1.43 20.84 -9.89
N PHE A 114 1.06 20.06 -10.91
CA PHE A 114 0.42 18.76 -10.74
C PHE A 114 1.32 17.75 -10.01
N ASP A 115 2.61 17.62 -10.35
CA ASP A 115 3.52 16.72 -9.63
C ASP A 115 3.69 17.11 -8.14
N HIS A 116 3.67 18.43 -7.85
CA HIS A 116 3.74 18.97 -6.50
C HIS A 116 2.43 18.78 -5.71
N PHE A 117 1.28 19.11 -6.30
CA PHE A 117 -0.04 19.00 -5.67
C PHE A 117 -0.48 17.56 -5.44
N PHE A 118 -0.04 16.62 -6.28
CA PHE A 118 -0.43 15.22 -6.12
C PHE A 118 0.45 14.44 -5.13
N GLY A 119 1.51 15.03 -4.56
CA GLY A 119 2.28 14.42 -3.45
C GLY A 119 2.82 13.02 -3.76
N LEU A 120 2.94 12.68 -5.06
CA LEU A 120 3.16 11.31 -5.53
C LEU A 120 4.52 10.77 -5.10
N SER A 121 5.51 11.66 -4.91
CA SER A 121 6.85 11.32 -4.42
C SER A 121 6.89 11.09 -2.90
N ALA A 122 6.10 11.84 -2.13
CA ALA A 122 6.04 11.72 -0.67
C ALA A 122 5.28 10.47 -0.22
N SER A 123 4.10 10.23 -0.81
CA SER A 123 3.37 8.96 -0.63
C SER A 123 4.21 7.76 -1.12
N TRP A 124 4.99 7.95 -2.21
CA TRP A 124 5.91 6.92 -2.69
C TRP A 124 7.03 6.55 -1.71
N MET A 125 7.65 7.52 -1.02
CA MET A 125 8.62 7.17 0.01
C MET A 125 7.92 6.51 1.22
N ARG A 126 6.77 7.05 1.65
CA ARG A 126 6.03 6.55 2.81
C ARG A 126 5.69 5.07 2.69
N ASP A 127 4.99 4.67 1.62
CA ASP A 127 4.58 3.26 1.54
C ASP A 127 5.75 2.31 1.16
N ILE A 128 6.90 2.83 0.72
CA ILE A 128 8.13 2.01 0.57
C ILE A 128 8.72 1.72 1.96
N THR A 129 8.80 2.74 2.82
CA THR A 129 9.24 2.58 4.20
C THR A 129 8.40 1.54 4.92
N VAL A 130 7.08 1.57 4.71
CA VAL A 130 6.13 0.58 5.24
C VAL A 130 6.43 -0.83 4.72
N ALA A 131 6.56 -0.99 3.40
CA ALA A 131 6.87 -2.29 2.80
C ALA A 131 8.22 -2.85 3.31
N HIS A 132 9.22 -1.98 3.52
CA HIS A 132 10.48 -2.40 4.13
C HIS A 132 10.31 -2.80 5.59
N ALA A 133 9.61 -2.01 6.40
CA ALA A 133 9.35 -2.33 7.79
C ALA A 133 8.67 -3.71 7.94
N LEU A 134 7.64 -3.98 7.13
CA LEU A 134 6.97 -5.29 7.13
C LEU A 134 7.89 -6.42 6.65
N ARG A 135 8.76 -6.18 5.65
CA ARG A 135 9.76 -7.17 5.21
C ARG A 135 10.78 -7.50 6.29
N PHE A 136 11.26 -6.49 7.00
CA PHE A 136 12.19 -6.67 8.11
C PHE A 136 11.51 -7.48 9.23
N GLU A 137 10.31 -7.10 9.64
CA GLU A 137 9.55 -7.84 10.67
C GLU A 137 9.28 -9.30 10.28
N LEU A 138 8.86 -9.54 9.03
CA LEU A 138 8.66 -10.88 8.50
C LEU A 138 9.97 -11.70 8.51
N GLY A 139 11.09 -11.07 8.16
CA GLY A 139 12.42 -11.67 8.20
C GLY A 139 12.83 -12.08 9.61
N GLU A 140 12.65 -11.17 10.58
CA GLU A 140 12.95 -11.43 11.99
C GLU A 140 12.12 -12.58 12.56
N VAL A 141 10.80 -12.59 12.31
CA VAL A 141 9.90 -13.67 12.73
C VAL A 141 10.33 -15.02 12.13
N ARG A 142 10.67 -15.05 10.84
CA ARG A 142 11.15 -16.27 10.17
C ARG A 142 12.46 -16.77 10.75
N LEU A 143 13.39 -15.86 11.04
CA LEU A 143 14.69 -16.19 11.62
C LEU A 143 14.55 -16.68 13.05
N GLU A 144 13.72 -16.05 13.86
CA GLU A 144 13.47 -16.44 15.25
C GLU A 144 12.79 -17.82 15.31
N TRP A 145 11.81 -18.07 14.43
CA TRP A 145 11.22 -19.40 14.28
C TRP A 145 12.26 -20.45 13.84
N ALA A 146 13.11 -20.12 12.87
CA ALA A 146 14.16 -21.04 12.43
C ALA A 146 15.17 -21.33 13.56
N ALA A 147 15.52 -20.32 14.36
CA ALA A 147 16.37 -20.48 15.52
C ALA A 147 15.72 -21.40 16.56
N ASP A 148 14.41 -21.28 16.80
CA ASP A 148 13.66 -22.15 17.69
C ASP A 148 13.70 -23.62 17.25
N VAL A 149 13.46 -23.87 15.96
CA VAL A 149 13.57 -25.22 15.37
C VAL A 149 15.00 -25.77 15.51
N LEU A 150 16.02 -24.94 15.28
CA LEU A 150 17.42 -25.36 15.42
C LEU A 150 17.80 -25.64 16.88
N ARG A 151 17.30 -24.85 17.84
CA ARG A 151 17.54 -25.06 19.28
C ARG A 151 16.91 -26.34 19.80
N ALA A 152 15.74 -26.72 19.29
CA ALA A 152 15.11 -27.99 19.62
C ALA A 152 16.01 -29.19 19.24
N GLY A 153 16.81 -29.03 18.19
CA GLY A 153 17.80 -30.01 17.76
C GLY A 153 17.21 -31.28 17.12
N PRO A 154 18.05 -32.16 16.55
CA PRO A 154 17.60 -33.37 15.86
C PRO A 154 17.02 -34.45 16.80
N THR A 155 17.25 -34.31 18.11
CA THR A 155 16.73 -35.18 19.17
C THR A 155 15.44 -34.66 19.80
N ALA A 156 14.93 -33.49 19.39
CA ALA A 156 13.55 -33.13 19.66
C ALA A 156 12.66 -34.30 19.26
N PRO A 157 11.67 -34.68 20.08
CA PRO A 157 10.92 -35.91 19.87
C PRO A 157 10.35 -35.92 18.45
N ALA A 158 10.97 -36.75 17.60
CA ALA A 158 10.61 -36.90 16.20
C ALA A 158 9.25 -37.61 16.04
N SER A 159 8.69 -38.10 17.14
CA SER A 159 7.39 -38.76 17.13
C SER A 159 6.27 -37.72 17.01
N PRO A 160 5.38 -37.85 16.01
CA PRO A 160 4.23 -36.99 15.83
C PRO A 160 3.22 -37.06 16.98
N ASP A 161 3.45 -37.93 17.97
CA ASP A 161 2.61 -38.08 19.16
C ASP A 161 3.17 -37.42 20.41
N THR A 162 4.37 -36.83 20.37
CA THR A 162 4.89 -36.15 21.55
C THR A 162 4.28 -34.76 21.67
N PRO A 163 3.72 -34.37 22.83
CA PRO A 163 3.19 -33.02 23.06
C PRO A 163 4.23 -31.94 22.79
N VAL A 164 3.77 -30.79 22.29
CA VAL A 164 4.61 -29.59 22.22
C VAL A 164 4.65 -28.98 23.61
N GLU A 165 5.85 -28.64 24.09
CA GLU A 165 6.00 -27.99 25.39
C GLU A 165 5.19 -26.68 25.44
N PRO A 166 4.48 -26.38 26.54
CA PRO A 166 3.59 -25.22 26.61
C PRO A 166 4.33 -23.90 26.37
N ALA A 167 5.55 -23.76 26.89
CA ALA A 167 6.39 -22.58 26.67
C ALA A 167 6.81 -22.41 25.21
N GLU A 168 6.95 -23.50 24.45
CA GLU A 168 7.22 -23.46 23.01
C GLU A 168 6.02 -22.90 22.25
N VAL A 169 4.82 -23.40 22.59
CA VAL A 169 3.56 -22.95 22.00
C VAL A 169 3.36 -21.45 22.25
N GLU A 170 3.56 -21.00 23.48
CA GLU A 170 3.43 -19.59 23.85
C GLU A 170 4.40 -18.70 23.06
N ARG A 171 5.66 -19.11 22.93
CA ARG A 171 6.67 -18.36 22.17
C ARG A 171 6.31 -18.28 20.69
N GLN A 172 5.92 -19.40 20.08
CA GLN A 172 5.48 -19.45 18.68
C GLN A 172 4.24 -18.60 18.42
N LEU A 173 3.26 -18.64 19.31
CA LEU A 173 2.07 -17.79 19.23
C LEU A 173 2.43 -16.31 19.38
N ALA A 174 3.39 -15.96 20.25
CA ALA A 174 3.86 -14.58 20.38
C ALA A 174 4.46 -14.05 19.06
N LEU A 175 5.19 -14.87 18.30
CA LEU A 175 5.70 -14.50 16.98
C LEU A 175 4.57 -14.23 15.97
N ILE A 176 3.55 -15.09 15.96
CA ILE A 176 2.37 -14.95 15.10
C ILE A 176 1.59 -13.67 15.46
N VAL A 177 1.38 -13.42 16.75
CA VAL A 177 0.71 -12.20 17.24
C VAL A 177 1.52 -10.95 16.89
N ARG A 178 2.85 -10.99 17.03
CA ARG A 178 3.73 -9.87 16.68
C ARG A 178 3.60 -9.50 15.20
N LEU A 179 3.69 -10.50 14.31
CA LEU A 179 3.59 -10.26 12.86
C LEU A 179 2.21 -9.72 12.46
N THR A 180 1.14 -10.32 12.99
CA THR A 180 -0.24 -9.88 12.70
C THR A 180 -0.53 -8.49 13.25
N ALA A 181 -0.01 -8.16 14.43
CA ALA A 181 -0.09 -6.83 15.01
C ALA A 181 0.67 -5.79 14.19
N ALA A 182 1.85 -6.13 13.65
CA ALA A 182 2.61 -5.23 12.77
C ALA A 182 1.82 -4.88 11.50
N VAL A 183 1.20 -5.87 10.85
CA VAL A 183 0.33 -5.65 9.67
C VAL A 183 -0.88 -4.79 10.04
N ARG A 184 -1.57 -5.10 11.14
CA ARG A 184 -2.74 -4.31 11.60
C ARG A 184 -2.37 -2.87 11.97
N GLY A 185 -1.25 -2.69 12.67
CA GLY A 185 -0.78 -1.38 13.10
C GLY A 185 -0.52 -0.45 11.93
N GLN A 186 -0.09 -1.00 10.79
CA GLN A 186 0.06 -0.21 9.57
C GLN A 186 -1.28 0.31 9.02
N VAL A 187 -2.33 -0.52 9.00
CA VAL A 187 -3.67 -0.11 8.54
C VAL A 187 -4.23 0.98 9.44
N GLU A 188 -4.03 0.86 10.75
CA GLU A 188 -4.48 1.85 11.73
C GLU A 188 -3.70 3.17 11.64
N HIS A 189 -2.38 3.09 11.39
CA HIS A 189 -1.56 4.26 11.10
C HIS A 189 -2.02 4.99 9.84
N GLU A 190 -2.40 4.27 8.80
CA GLU A 190 -2.95 4.89 7.59
C GLU A 190 -4.29 5.54 7.81
N THR A 191 -5.18 4.87 8.53
CA THR A 191 -6.51 5.37 8.85
C THR A 191 -6.41 6.67 9.66
N SER A 192 -5.53 6.71 10.66
CA SER A 192 -5.29 7.92 11.47
C SER A 192 -4.65 9.04 10.67
N THR A 193 -3.71 8.72 9.77
CA THR A 193 -3.12 9.72 8.86
C THR A 193 -4.19 10.33 7.96
N TRP A 194 -5.05 9.51 7.35
CA TRP A 194 -6.13 9.98 6.47
C TRP A 194 -7.14 10.84 7.22
N GLN A 195 -7.50 10.46 8.46
CA GLN A 195 -8.38 11.28 9.30
C GLN A 195 -7.76 12.65 9.63
N ALA A 196 -6.46 12.70 9.92
CA ALA A 196 -5.76 13.95 10.20
C ALA A 196 -5.69 14.87 8.98
N GLU A 197 -5.33 14.32 7.81
CA GLU A 197 -5.28 15.05 6.54
C GLU A 197 -6.67 15.59 6.16
N PHE A 198 -7.71 14.76 6.28
CA PHE A 198 -9.09 15.17 6.01
C PHE A 198 -9.55 16.29 6.94
N SER A 199 -9.23 16.19 8.23
CA SER A 199 -9.57 17.21 9.22
C SER A 199 -8.83 18.52 8.98
N ALA A 200 -7.58 18.47 8.49
CA ALA A 200 -6.82 19.65 8.10
C ALA A 200 -7.42 20.32 6.85
N ALA A 201 -7.73 19.55 5.81
CA ALA A 201 -8.35 20.07 4.59
C ALA A 201 -9.72 20.73 4.87
N THR A 202 -10.54 20.13 5.73
CA THR A 202 -11.86 20.67 6.10
C THR A 202 -11.75 21.99 6.87
N ARG A 203 -10.73 22.14 7.72
CA ARG A 203 -10.44 23.41 8.42
C ARG A 203 -9.99 24.50 7.46
N GLN A 204 -9.07 24.18 6.55
CA GLN A 204 -8.60 25.13 5.54
C GLN A 204 -9.75 25.64 4.66
N LEU A 205 -10.69 24.77 4.28
CA LEU A 205 -11.89 25.18 3.52
C LEU A 205 -12.80 26.13 4.31
N HIS A 206 -12.96 25.93 5.63
CA HIS A 206 -13.71 26.86 6.49
C HIS A 206 -13.02 28.22 6.62
N GLU A 207 -11.70 28.23 6.77
CA GLU A 207 -10.90 29.46 6.86
C GLU A 207 -10.91 30.26 5.55
N GLN A 208 -10.89 29.57 4.40
CA GLN A 208 -10.96 30.21 3.08
C GLN A 208 -12.40 30.60 2.67
N GLY A 209 -13.42 29.94 3.22
CA GLY A 209 -14.84 30.27 3.02
C GLY A 209 -15.34 31.46 3.84
N GLY A 210 -14.55 31.95 4.80
CA GLY A 210 -14.78 33.23 5.47
C GLY A 210 -14.44 34.40 4.53
N LEU A 211 -15.44 34.92 3.82
CA LEU A 211 -15.26 36.06 2.91
C LEU A 211 -14.60 37.28 3.60
N PRO A 212 -13.58 37.92 2.99
CA PRO A 212 -13.11 39.23 3.43
C PRO A 212 -14.17 40.28 3.04
N GLY A 213 -15.09 40.57 3.94
CA GLY A 213 -16.14 41.56 3.65
C GLY A 213 -17.36 41.52 4.56
N GLN A 214 -17.19 41.55 5.87
CA GLN A 214 -18.22 42.05 6.77
C GLN A 214 -17.58 43.00 7.79
N ASP A 215 -17.05 44.10 7.28
CA ASP A 215 -16.93 45.37 8.01
C ASP A 215 -16.86 46.49 6.98
N ARG A 216 -18.00 46.80 6.37
CA ARG A 216 -18.27 48.16 5.89
C ARG A 216 -19.63 48.57 6.43
N ALA A 217 -19.56 49.52 7.36
CA ALA A 217 -20.63 50.04 8.21
C ALA A 217 -21.90 50.46 7.46
N PRO A 218 -23.05 50.46 8.18
CA PRO A 218 -24.10 51.43 7.93
C PRO A 218 -24.30 52.35 9.16
N GLY A 219 -23.96 53.64 8.97
CA GLY A 219 -24.64 54.78 9.58
C GLY A 219 -24.28 55.19 11.01
N ALA A 220 -23.55 56.32 11.13
CA ALA A 220 -23.93 57.50 11.91
C ALA A 220 -23.01 58.67 11.54
#